data_AF-A0A536UIP6-F1
#
_entry.id   AF-A0A536UIP6-F1
#
_cell.length_a   1.000
_cell.length_b   1.000
_cell.length_c   1.000
_cell.angle_alpha   90.00
_cell.angle_beta   90.00
_cell.angle_gamma   90.00
#
_symmetry.space_group_name_H-M   'P 1'
#
loop_
_entity.id
_entity.type
_entity.pdbx_description
1 polymer ?
#
loop_
_entity_poly.entity_id
_entity_poly.type
_entity_poly.pdbx_seq_one_letter_code
_entity_poly.pdbx_strand_id
1 'polypeptide(L)'
;MLGSHVSMMFDTINTALPHVKAGTLKALAVTSNKRSQLAPDVPTMIEAGLPGFEISAWYVVFAPANTPKDIMQRLNAEVNKAVKDPELRATLGAQGVELTGGTAEEADAFVNGEIERWARIIKTTGMKGN
;
A
#
# COMPACT_ATOMS: atom_id res chain seq x y z
N MET A 1 13.87 14.45 -9.57
CA MET A 1 13.75 15.35 -8.40
C MET A 1 15.10 15.83 -7.88
N LEU A 2 15.97 14.97 -7.33
CA LEU A 2 17.23 15.40 -6.66
C LEU A 2 18.31 16.01 -7.59
N GLY A 3 18.22 15.75 -8.90
CA GLY A 3 19.03 16.43 -9.92
C GLY A 3 18.21 17.34 -10.85
N SER A 4 16.98 17.71 -10.49
CA SER A 4 16.08 18.58 -11.29
C SER A 4 15.64 18.07 -12.68
N HIS A 5 15.80 16.78 -12.98
CA HIS A 5 15.39 16.22 -14.28
C HIS A 5 13.89 15.93 -14.42
N VAL A 6 13.15 15.91 -13.29
CA VAL A 6 11.70 15.63 -13.24
C VAL A 6 11.10 16.49 -12.14
N SER A 7 9.97 17.16 -12.44
CA SER A 7 9.31 18.15 -11.55
C SER A 7 8.40 17.53 -10.48
N MET A 8 7.85 16.34 -10.73
CA MET A 8 6.95 15.62 -9.82
C MET A 8 7.08 14.11 -10.02
N MET A 9 6.83 13.33 -8.97
CA MET A 9 6.78 11.87 -9.03
C MET A 9 5.83 11.30 -7.99
N PHE A 10 5.37 10.08 -8.22
CA PHE A 10 4.80 9.22 -7.20
C PHE A 10 5.91 8.33 -6.64
N ASP A 11 5.98 8.22 -5.32
CA ASP A 11 7.01 7.44 -4.62
C ASP A 11 6.41 6.80 -3.36
N THR A 12 7.08 5.77 -2.86
CA THR A 12 6.71 5.15 -1.58
C THR A 12 7.13 6.02 -0.40
N ILE A 13 6.35 6.01 0.68
CA ILE A 13 6.58 6.93 1.80
C ILE A 13 7.93 6.70 2.50
N ASN A 14 8.38 5.44 2.60
CA ASN A 14 9.67 5.09 3.21
C ASN A 14 10.87 5.64 2.44
N THR A 15 10.78 5.76 1.11
CA THR A 15 11.85 6.31 0.26
C THR A 15 11.78 7.83 0.18
N ALA A 16 10.58 8.42 0.12
CA ALA A 16 10.42 9.87 -0.01
C ALA A 16 10.61 10.64 1.29
N LEU A 17 10.15 10.10 2.44
CA LEU A 17 10.07 10.85 3.69
C LEU A 17 11.41 11.36 4.24
N PRO A 18 12.54 10.62 4.16
CA PRO A 18 13.85 11.15 4.54
C PRO A 18 14.22 12.42 3.75
N HIS A 19 13.93 12.44 2.45
CA HIS A 19 14.21 13.59 1.60
C HIS A 19 13.28 14.77 1.85
N VAL A 20 12.01 14.49 2.21
CA VAL A 20 11.04 15.52 2.64
C VAL A 20 11.48 16.15 3.95
N LYS A 21 11.90 15.33 4.94
CA LYS A 21 12.44 15.82 6.23
C LYS A 21 13.73 16.61 6.05
N ALA A 22 14.57 16.23 5.09
CA ALA A 22 15.79 16.96 4.73
C ALA A 22 15.53 18.24 3.91
N GLY A 23 14.28 18.54 3.53
CA GLY A 23 13.92 19.71 2.73
C GLY A 23 14.30 19.62 1.25
N THR A 24 14.84 18.48 0.81
CA THR A 24 15.25 18.24 -0.59
C THR A 24 14.08 17.85 -1.50
N LEU A 25 12.97 17.40 -0.91
CA LEU A 25 11.68 17.17 -1.58
C LEU A 25 10.55 17.86 -0.82
N LYS A 26 9.46 18.16 -1.53
CA LYS A 26 8.20 18.61 -0.92
C LYS A 26 7.14 17.53 -1.13
N ALA A 27 6.60 17.01 -0.03
CA ALA A 27 5.41 16.16 -0.08
C ALA A 27 4.18 17.02 -0.42
N LEU A 28 3.44 16.64 -1.47
CA LEU A 28 2.23 17.35 -1.89
C LEU A 28 0.96 16.71 -1.33
N ALA A 29 0.85 15.39 -1.43
CA ALA A 29 -0.23 14.61 -0.89
C ALA A 29 0.19 13.13 -0.76
N VAL A 30 -0.49 12.38 0.10
CA VAL A 30 -0.46 10.91 0.12
C VAL A 30 -1.58 10.34 -0.75
N THR A 31 -1.34 9.19 -1.38
CA THR A 31 -2.30 8.55 -2.29
C THR A 31 -3.24 7.56 -1.61
N SER A 32 -3.03 7.29 -0.31
CA SER A 32 -3.92 6.50 0.53
C SER A 32 -5.22 7.25 0.86
N ASN A 33 -6.28 6.51 1.18
CA ASN A 33 -7.57 7.09 1.57
C ASN A 33 -7.52 7.93 2.86
N LYS A 34 -6.53 7.68 3.72
CA LYS A 34 -6.27 8.35 4.99
C LYS A 34 -4.83 8.84 5.05
N ARG A 35 -4.59 9.87 5.85
CA ARG A 35 -3.23 10.38 6.08
C ARG A 35 -2.35 9.30 6.70
N SER A 36 -1.08 9.29 6.33
CA SER A 36 -0.11 8.40 6.96
C SER A 36 0.26 8.91 8.34
N GLN A 37 0.37 7.99 9.31
CA GLN A 37 0.90 8.32 10.65
C GLN A 37 2.34 8.84 10.60
N LEU A 38 3.10 8.50 9.56
CA LEU A 38 4.48 8.98 9.37
C LEU A 38 4.55 10.41 8.80
N ALA A 39 3.44 10.92 8.26
CA ALA A 39 3.34 12.25 7.66
C ALA A 39 1.92 12.84 7.88
N PRO A 40 1.51 13.08 9.14
CA PRO A 40 0.14 13.49 9.47
C PRO A 40 -0.23 14.87 8.93
N ASP A 41 0.77 15.72 8.66
CA ASP A 41 0.58 17.06 8.10
C ASP A 41 0.41 17.05 6.57
N VAL A 42 0.69 15.92 5.92
CA VAL A 42 0.53 15.77 4.46
C VAL A 42 -0.91 15.31 4.17
N PRO A 43 -1.69 16.07 3.38
CA PRO A 43 -3.07 15.71 3.09
C PRO A 43 -3.15 14.48 2.18
N THR A 44 -4.32 13.85 2.11
CA THR A 44 -4.61 12.86 1.07
C THR A 44 -4.91 13.55 -0.27
N MET A 45 -4.83 12.81 -1.38
CA MET A 45 -5.27 13.32 -2.69
C MET A 45 -6.74 13.74 -2.69
N ILE A 46 -7.58 13.06 -1.89
CA ILE A 46 -8.99 13.39 -1.71
C ILE A 46 -9.14 14.75 -1.02
N GLU A 47 -8.41 14.97 0.08
CA GLU A 47 -8.39 16.26 0.79
C GLU A 47 -7.79 17.39 -0.07
N ALA A 48 -6.89 17.05 -1.00
CA ALA A 48 -6.29 17.97 -1.96
C ALA A 48 -7.18 18.27 -3.18
N GLY A 49 -8.41 17.77 -3.22
CA GLY A 49 -9.41 18.11 -4.23
C GLY A 49 -9.54 17.13 -5.38
N LEU A 50 -9.07 15.88 -5.24
CA LEU A 50 -9.30 14.79 -6.20
C LEU A 50 -10.21 13.70 -5.58
N PRO A 51 -11.55 13.86 -5.66
CA PRO A 51 -12.49 12.91 -5.09
C PRO A 51 -12.30 11.50 -5.66
N GLY A 52 -12.35 10.50 -4.78
CA GLY A 52 -12.21 9.09 -5.16
C GLY A 52 -10.80 8.66 -5.57
N PHE A 53 -9.80 9.54 -5.47
CA PHE A 53 -8.41 9.16 -5.72
C PHE A 53 -7.86 8.34 -4.55
N GLU A 54 -7.64 7.05 -4.81
CA GLU A 54 -6.99 6.14 -3.87
C GLU A 54 -6.11 5.17 -4.63
N ILE A 55 -4.80 5.21 -4.39
CA ILE A 55 -3.84 4.24 -4.89
C ILE A 55 -2.84 3.97 -3.78
N SER A 56 -2.92 2.77 -3.20
CA SER A 56 -2.01 2.33 -2.14
C SER A 56 -1.30 1.07 -2.59
N ALA A 57 -0.01 0.98 -2.28
CA ALA A 57 0.71 -0.29 -2.38
C ALA A 57 0.23 -1.23 -1.26
N TRP A 58 0.03 -2.50 -1.59
CA TRP A 58 -0.42 -3.52 -0.66
C TRP A 58 0.37 -4.80 -0.83
N TYR A 59 0.36 -5.64 0.21
CA TYR A 59 1.03 -6.93 0.24
C TYR A 59 0.05 -7.99 0.71
N VAL A 60 0.06 -9.14 0.04
CA VAL A 60 -0.73 -10.32 0.40
C VAL A 60 0.17 -11.55 0.31
N VAL A 61 0.01 -12.48 1.25
CA VAL A 61 0.70 -13.78 1.24
C VAL A 61 -0.13 -14.76 0.43
N PHE A 62 0.49 -15.36 -0.59
CA PHE A 62 -0.14 -16.37 -1.44
C PHE A 62 0.44 -17.75 -1.18
N ALA A 63 -0.35 -18.78 -1.48
CA ALA A 63 0.06 -20.18 -1.52
C ALA A 63 -0.29 -20.78 -2.89
N PRO A 64 0.34 -21.90 -3.31
CA PRO A 64 0.02 -22.57 -4.57
C PRO A 64 -1.46 -22.92 -4.69
N ALA A 65 -1.96 -22.93 -5.93
CA ALA A 65 -3.30 -23.41 -6.24
C ALA A 65 -3.48 -24.84 -5.71
N ASN A 66 -4.63 -25.13 -5.12
CA ASN A 66 -4.98 -26.41 -4.47
C ASN A 66 -4.21 -26.75 -3.19
N THR A 67 -3.60 -25.77 -2.50
CA THR A 67 -3.08 -25.97 -1.14
C THR A 67 -4.19 -26.53 -0.23
N PRO A 68 -3.96 -27.65 0.49
CA PRO A 68 -4.96 -28.23 1.38
C PRO A 68 -5.51 -27.25 2.40
N LYS A 69 -6.80 -27.39 2.73
CA LYS A 69 -7.53 -26.43 3.58
C LYS A 69 -6.91 -26.30 4.98
N ASP A 70 -6.47 -27.41 5.57
CA ASP A 70 -5.80 -27.44 6.86
C ASP A 70 -4.47 -26.68 6.85
N ILE A 71 -3.70 -26.79 5.75
CA ILE A 71 -2.47 -26.03 5.55
C ILE A 71 -2.76 -24.53 5.38
N MET A 72 -3.80 -24.17 4.62
CA MET A 72 -4.22 -22.77 4.47
C MET A 72 -4.66 -22.15 5.80
N GLN A 73 -5.43 -22.90 6.61
CA GLN A 73 -5.85 -22.45 7.93
C GLN A 73 -4.66 -22.23 8.86
N ARG A 74 -3.69 -23.15 8.84
CA ARG A 74 -2.46 -23.01 9.63
C ARG A 74 -1.64 -21.80 9.18
N LEU A 75 -1.46 -21.62 7.87
CA LEU A 75 -0.74 -20.47 7.32
C LEU A 75 -1.40 -19.15 7.74
N ASN A 76 -2.72 -19.03 7.57
CA ASN A 76 -3.46 -17.84 7.99
C ASN A 76 -3.30 -17.57 9.50
N ALA A 77 -3.38 -18.61 10.33
CA ALA A 77 -3.21 -18.48 11.77
C ALA A 77 -1.80 -17.98 12.15
N GLU A 78 -0.74 -18.52 11.53
CA GLU A 78 0.64 -18.08 11.79
C GLU A 78 0.91 -16.66 11.27
N VAL A 79 0.38 -16.28 10.10
CA VAL A 79 0.45 -14.90 9.60
C VAL A 79 -0.25 -13.93 10.56
N ASN A 80 -1.44 -14.29 11.06
CA ASN A 80 -2.16 -13.47 12.03
C ASN A 80 -1.44 -13.34 13.38
N LYS A 81 -0.69 -14.36 13.80
CA LYS A 81 0.20 -14.25 14.97
C LYS A 81 1.37 -13.31 14.69
N ALA A 82 2.07 -13.48 13.55
CA ALA A 82 3.18 -12.63 13.17
C ALA A 82 2.77 -11.15 13.05
N VAL A 83 1.60 -10.87 12.47
CA VAL A 83 1.05 -9.52 12.41
C VAL A 83 0.94 -8.88 13.79
N LYS A 84 0.64 -9.65 14.85
CA LYS A 84 0.52 -9.16 16.23
C LYS A 84 1.86 -9.01 16.95
N ASP A 85 2.96 -9.45 16.35
CA ASP A 85 4.29 -9.30 16.92
C ASP A 85 4.69 -7.80 17.01
N PRO A 86 5.01 -7.28 18.21
CA PRO A 86 5.33 -5.87 18.37
C PRO A 86 6.58 -5.41 17.61
N GLU A 87 7.59 -6.28 17.50
CA GLU A 87 8.84 -5.96 16.81
C GLU A 87 8.61 -5.86 15.30
N LEU A 88 7.84 -6.79 14.74
CA LEU A 88 7.43 -6.74 13.34
C LEU A 88 6.57 -5.50 13.06
N ARG A 89 5.59 -5.19 13.93
CA ARG A 89 4.76 -3.98 13.80
C ARG A 89 5.58 -2.70 13.85
N ALA A 90 6.55 -2.62 14.76
CA ALA A 90 7.44 -1.46 14.83
C ALA A 90 8.30 -1.31 13.58
N THR A 91 8.93 -2.41 13.14
CA THR A 91 9.84 -2.42 11.98
C THR A 91 9.14 -2.06 10.68
N LEU A 92 7.96 -2.64 10.44
CA LEU A 92 7.19 -2.39 9.22
C LEU A 92 6.41 -1.06 9.31
N GLY A 93 5.90 -0.71 10.49
CA GLY A 93 5.25 0.58 10.74
C GLY A 93 6.19 1.78 10.54
N ALA A 94 7.46 1.65 10.91
CA ALA A 94 8.50 2.66 10.64
C ALA A 94 8.73 2.90 9.13
N GLN A 95 8.36 1.93 8.29
CA GLN A 95 8.41 2.02 6.82
C GLN A 95 7.05 2.40 6.21
N GLY A 96 6.04 2.67 7.04
CA GLY A 96 4.71 3.10 6.61
C GLY A 96 3.79 1.96 6.20
N VAL A 97 4.16 0.72 6.51
CA VAL A 97 3.32 -0.45 6.28
C VAL A 97 2.33 -0.60 7.43
N GLU A 98 1.05 -0.65 7.11
CA GLU A 98 0.00 -0.97 8.08
C GLU A 98 -0.32 -2.47 8.04
N LEU A 99 -0.02 -3.17 9.13
CA LEU A 99 -0.34 -4.60 9.24
C LEU A 99 -1.80 -4.80 9.69
N THR A 100 -2.61 -5.38 8.80
CA THR A 100 -4.05 -5.63 9.01
C THR A 100 -4.33 -7.03 9.55
N GLY A 101 -3.72 -8.06 8.94
CA GLY A 101 -4.14 -9.46 9.14
C GLY A 101 -5.49 -9.73 8.47
N GLY A 102 -6.22 -10.74 8.94
CA GLY A 102 -7.56 -11.07 8.45
C GLY A 102 -7.74 -12.55 8.11
N THR A 103 -8.87 -12.89 7.49
CA THR A 103 -9.17 -14.24 7.00
C THR A 103 -8.58 -14.47 5.60
N ALA A 104 -8.48 -15.74 5.17
CA ALA A 104 -8.06 -16.04 3.81
C ALA A 104 -9.09 -15.57 2.78
N GLU A 105 -10.37 -15.64 3.15
CA GLU A 105 -11.51 -15.19 2.35
C GLU A 105 -11.52 -13.66 2.16
N GLU A 106 -11.18 -12.89 3.20
CA GLU A 106 -11.02 -11.44 3.10
C GLU A 106 -9.87 -11.05 2.17
N ALA A 107 -8.74 -11.78 2.24
CA ALA A 107 -7.61 -11.56 1.35
C ALA A 107 -7.97 -11.88 -0.11
N ASP A 108 -8.69 -12.97 -0.36
CA ASP A 108 -9.14 -13.34 -1.71
C ASP A 108 -10.13 -12.31 -2.27
N ALA A 109 -11.11 -11.87 -1.47
CA ALA A 109 -12.06 -10.83 -1.86
C ALA A 109 -11.34 -9.50 -2.19
N PHE A 110 -10.34 -9.13 -1.39
CA PHE A 110 -9.55 -7.93 -1.63
C PHE A 110 -8.75 -8.01 -2.95
N VAL A 111 -8.05 -9.12 -3.19
CA VAL A 111 -7.25 -9.32 -4.41
C VAL A 111 -8.15 -9.31 -5.64
N ASN A 112 -9.28 -9.99 -5.61
CA ASN A 112 -10.24 -9.99 -6.73
C ASN A 112 -10.80 -8.58 -6.98
N GLY A 113 -11.13 -7.84 -5.91
CA GLY A 113 -11.55 -6.44 -6.03
C GLY A 113 -10.49 -5.53 -6.66
N GLU A 114 -9.22 -5.70 -6.29
CA GLU A 114 -8.11 -4.96 -6.88
C GLU A 114 -7.88 -5.33 -8.35
N ILE A 115 -7.95 -6.62 -8.71
CA ILE A 115 -7.86 -7.07 -10.11
C ILE A 115 -8.93 -6.38 -10.96
N GLU A 116 -10.19 -6.39 -10.50
CA GLU A 116 -11.27 -5.73 -11.22
C GLU A 116 -11.08 -4.21 -11.32
N ARG A 117 -10.64 -3.58 -10.22
CA ARG A 117 -10.39 -2.13 -10.17
C ARG A 117 -9.31 -1.72 -11.16
N TRP A 118 -8.18 -2.42 -11.17
CA TRP A 118 -7.07 -2.14 -12.07
C TRP A 118 -7.42 -2.48 -13.53
N ALA A 119 -8.16 -3.55 -13.79
CA ALA A 119 -8.65 -3.87 -15.13
C ALA A 119 -9.52 -2.74 -15.69
N ARG A 120 -10.42 -2.17 -14.88
CA ARG A 120 -11.22 -0.99 -15.26
C ARG A 120 -10.33 0.21 -15.56
N ILE A 121 -9.38 0.54 -14.67
CA ILE A 121 -8.47 1.68 -14.86
C ILE A 121 -7.65 1.54 -16.14
N ILE A 122 -7.06 0.36 -16.40
CA ILE A 122 -6.29 0.08 -17.61
C ILE A 122 -7.16 0.29 -18.85
N LYS A 123 -8.38 -0.25 -18.84
CA LYS A 123 -9.32 -0.12 -19.97
C LYS A 123 -9.75 1.32 -20.22
N THR A 124 -10.01 2.11 -19.17
CA THR A 124 -10.48 3.49 -19.31
C THR A 124 -9.37 4.46 -19.69
N THR A 125 -8.15 4.23 -19.21
CA THR A 125 -7.00 5.12 -19.46
C THR A 125 -6.23 4.76 -20.73
N GLY A 126 -6.39 3.53 -21.25
CA GLY A 126 -5.62 3.03 -22.38
C GLY A 126 -4.17 2.68 -22.04
N MET A 127 -3.82 2.61 -20.75
CA MET A 127 -2.50 2.14 -20.29
C MET A 127 -2.20 0.75 -20.84
N LYS A 128 -0.94 0.50 -21.18
CA LYS A 128 -0.44 -0.81 -21.61
C LYS A 128 0.82 -1.14 -20.82
N GLY A 129 0.94 -2.40 -20.42
CA GLY A 129 2.23 -2.94 -19.99
C GLY A 129 3.11 -3.11 -21.22
N ASN A 130 4.39 -2.77 -21.09
CA ASN A 130 5.40 -2.94 -22.14
C ASN A 130 5.72 -4.42 -22.34
#